data_AF-K0X532-F1
#
_entry.id   AF-K0X532-F1
#
_cell.length_a   1.000
_cell.length_b   1.000
_cell.length_c   1.000
_cell.angle_alpha   90.00
_cell.angle_beta   90.00
_cell.angle_gamma   90.00
#
_symmetry.space_group_name_H-M   'P 1'
#
loop_
_entity.id
_entity.type
_entity.pdbx_description
1 polymer ?
#
loop_
_entity_poly.entity_id
_entity_poly.type
_entity_poly.pdbx_seq_one_letter_code
_entity_poly.pdbx_strand_id
1 'polypeptide(L)'
;MKNLLTVVMLFVFSTALYAQKDVTKFLGIPVDGAKTAMIQKLKAKGFQYNSSGDYLTGEFNGRNVLLKVVTNNNKVYRIAVTDAKNSNETDIKIRFNTLCRQFKNNKKYVSFDDYTLSEDEKISYEMTVNNKRYEAVYYQQPEITDSIAFANEVQSTLLSKYTEEQLANPSEEMKQEVLEATFSYMMDLYSKKAVWFMINEQFGEYYITIYYDNEYNHADGEDL
;
A
#
# COMPACT_ATOMS: atom_id res chain seq x y z
N MET A 1 -9.28 6.84 35.63
CA MET A 1 -7.84 6.56 35.44
C MET A 1 -7.45 5.06 35.61
N LYS A 2 -8.31 4.08 35.31
CA LYS A 2 -7.89 2.65 35.36
C LYS A 2 -8.06 1.87 34.05
N ASN A 3 -8.57 2.48 32.98
CA ASN A 3 -8.98 1.70 31.80
C ASN A 3 -8.45 2.20 30.45
N LEU A 4 -7.72 3.32 30.35
CA LEU A 4 -7.14 3.74 29.06
C LEU A 4 -5.67 3.32 28.94
N LEU A 5 -4.86 3.66 29.95
CA LEU A 5 -3.45 3.25 30.04
C LEU A 5 -3.28 1.72 30.18
N THR A 6 -4.25 1.07 30.84
CA THR A 6 -4.22 -0.37 31.11
C THR A 6 -4.57 -1.21 29.89
N VAL A 7 -5.36 -0.65 28.94
CA VAL A 7 -5.65 -1.30 27.65
C VAL A 7 -4.40 -1.30 26.76
N VAL A 8 -3.55 -0.28 26.87
CA VAL A 8 -2.25 -0.19 26.17
C VAL A 8 -1.22 -1.17 26.76
N MET A 9 -1.23 -1.41 28.08
CA MET A 9 -0.26 -2.30 28.74
C MET A 9 -0.52 -3.81 28.57
N LEU A 10 -1.76 -4.25 28.32
CA LEU A 10 -2.11 -5.69 28.32
C LEU A 10 -1.70 -6.45 27.04
N PHE A 11 -1.31 -5.75 25.97
CA PHE A 11 -0.84 -6.37 24.72
C PHE A 11 0.68 -6.61 24.65
N VAL A 12 1.43 -6.24 25.69
CA VAL A 12 2.90 -6.09 25.67
C VAL A 12 3.68 -7.40 25.86
N PHE A 13 3.02 -8.55 25.97
CA PHE A 13 3.72 -9.83 26.16
C PHE A 13 3.33 -10.90 25.13
N SER A 14 3.76 -10.73 23.88
CA SER A 14 4.02 -11.88 23.01
C SER A 14 5.02 -11.58 21.89
N THR A 15 6.17 -12.22 22.01
CA THR A 15 7.17 -12.57 20.98
C THR A 15 7.95 -11.45 20.29
N ALA A 16 9.20 -11.29 20.71
CA ALA A 16 10.29 -10.81 19.87
C ALA A 16 10.60 -11.87 18.80
N LEU A 17 9.91 -11.82 17.66
CA LEU A 17 10.22 -12.64 16.49
C LEU A 17 10.13 -11.76 15.23
N TYR A 18 11.31 -11.59 14.62
CA TYR A 18 11.61 -10.95 13.33
C TYR A 18 11.66 -9.42 13.30
N ALA A 19 12.89 -8.89 13.18
CA ALA A 19 13.20 -7.54 12.70
C ALA A 19 12.87 -7.36 11.19
N GLN A 20 11.85 -8.07 10.69
CA GLN A 20 11.37 -7.87 9.32
C GLN A 20 10.45 -6.64 9.35
N LYS A 21 10.87 -5.57 8.68
CA LYS A 21 10.00 -4.41 8.46
C LYS A 21 8.66 -4.90 7.91
N ASP A 22 7.56 -4.33 8.40
CA ASP A 22 6.23 -4.68 7.93
C ASP A 22 6.00 -4.09 6.52
N VAL A 23 6.54 -4.76 5.50
CA VAL A 23 6.46 -4.36 4.09
C VAL A 23 5.14 -4.77 3.46
N THR A 24 4.80 -4.18 2.31
CA THR A 24 3.69 -4.64 1.46
C THR A 24 3.84 -6.11 1.10
N LYS A 25 2.72 -6.84 1.06
CA LYS A 25 2.64 -8.26 0.72
C LYS A 25 1.81 -8.47 -0.55
N PHE A 26 2.39 -9.10 -1.56
CA PHE A 26 1.65 -9.56 -2.75
C PHE A 26 1.37 -11.06 -2.63
N LEU A 27 0.09 -11.47 -2.63
CA LEU A 27 -0.32 -12.87 -2.42
C LEU A 27 0.25 -13.52 -1.13
N GLY A 28 0.42 -12.69 -0.09
CA GLY A 28 1.03 -13.06 1.19
C GLY A 28 2.56 -13.13 1.16
N ILE A 29 3.20 -12.80 0.03
CA ILE A 29 4.66 -12.74 -0.10
C ILE A 29 5.11 -11.30 0.17
N PRO A 30 5.99 -11.05 1.15
CA PRO A 30 6.60 -9.74 1.37
C PRO A 30 7.31 -9.25 0.10
N VAL A 31 6.99 -8.05 -0.38
CA VAL A 31 7.60 -7.37 -1.53
C VAL A 31 8.98 -6.83 -1.12
N ASP A 32 9.92 -7.74 -0.93
CA ASP A 32 11.27 -7.47 -0.46
C ASP A 32 12.22 -8.62 -0.86
N GLY A 33 13.52 -8.42 -0.62
CA GLY A 33 14.57 -9.40 -0.86
C GLY A 33 15.03 -9.42 -2.32
N ALA A 34 15.79 -10.44 -2.69
CA ALA A 34 16.34 -10.56 -4.04
C ALA A 34 15.27 -10.93 -5.09
N LYS A 35 15.42 -10.40 -6.30
CA LYS A 35 14.52 -10.69 -7.45
C LYS A 35 14.36 -12.19 -7.72
N THR A 36 15.46 -12.95 -7.68
CA THR A 36 15.44 -14.40 -7.93
C THR A 36 14.61 -15.15 -6.90
N ALA A 37 14.72 -14.79 -5.62
CA ALA A 37 13.92 -15.38 -4.55
C ALA A 37 12.44 -15.03 -4.70
N MET A 38 12.12 -13.78 -5.05
CA MET A 38 10.75 -13.36 -5.34
C MET A 38 10.13 -14.15 -6.52
N ILE A 39 10.87 -14.33 -7.61
CA ILE A 39 10.43 -15.12 -8.77
C ILE A 39 10.12 -16.57 -8.35
N GLN A 40 10.95 -17.21 -7.52
CA GLN A 40 10.65 -18.59 -7.06
C GLN A 40 9.38 -18.65 -6.20
N LYS A 41 9.17 -17.66 -5.31
CA LYS A 41 7.95 -17.58 -4.50
C LYS A 41 6.70 -17.38 -5.37
N LEU A 42 6.79 -16.57 -6.43
CA LEU A 42 5.69 -16.37 -7.38
C LEU A 42 5.44 -17.63 -8.22
N LYS A 43 6.48 -18.36 -8.64
CA LYS A 43 6.31 -19.66 -9.30
C LYS A 43 5.56 -20.66 -8.43
N ALA A 44 5.84 -20.69 -7.12
CA ALA A 44 5.10 -21.50 -6.16
C ALA A 44 3.62 -21.06 -5.98
N LYS A 45 3.25 -19.85 -6.42
CA LYS A 45 1.86 -19.37 -6.51
C LYS A 45 1.20 -19.67 -7.86
N GLY A 46 1.87 -20.39 -8.76
CA GLY A 46 1.32 -20.79 -10.07
C GLY A 46 1.70 -19.88 -11.24
N PHE A 47 2.51 -18.85 -11.02
CA PHE A 47 2.99 -18.00 -12.11
C PHE A 47 4.11 -18.67 -12.91
N GLN A 48 4.16 -18.40 -14.22
CA GLN A 48 5.17 -18.93 -15.12
C GLN A 48 6.16 -17.83 -15.48
N TYR A 49 7.45 -18.05 -15.22
CA TYR A 49 8.49 -17.06 -15.54
C TYR A 49 8.93 -17.20 -17.00
N ASN A 50 8.87 -16.10 -17.74
CA ASN A 50 9.44 -15.94 -19.07
C ASN A 50 10.79 -15.23 -18.96
N SER A 51 11.88 -15.97 -19.14
CA SER A 51 13.24 -15.42 -19.05
C SER A 51 13.61 -14.49 -20.20
N SER A 52 13.01 -14.65 -21.38
CA SER A 52 13.31 -13.82 -22.55
C SER A 52 12.75 -12.40 -22.41
N GLY A 53 11.59 -12.27 -21.77
CA GLY A 53 10.95 -10.98 -21.51
C GLY A 53 11.15 -10.43 -20.09
N ASP A 54 11.77 -11.21 -19.20
CA ASP A 54 11.96 -10.87 -17.78
C ASP A 54 10.65 -10.47 -17.07
N TYR A 55 9.63 -11.32 -17.25
CA TYR A 55 8.32 -11.17 -16.62
C TYR A 55 7.71 -12.54 -16.28
N LEU A 56 6.68 -12.55 -15.43
CA LEU A 56 5.85 -13.74 -15.21
C LEU A 56 4.48 -13.58 -15.86
N THR A 57 3.85 -14.68 -16.23
CA THR A 57 2.45 -14.74 -16.65
C THR A 57 1.65 -15.64 -15.73
N GLY A 58 0.36 -15.38 -15.61
CA GLY A 58 -0.56 -16.19 -14.81
C GLY A 58 -1.91 -15.52 -14.69
N GLU A 59 -2.74 -16.05 -13.78
CA GLU A 59 -4.03 -15.45 -13.45
C GLU A 59 -3.94 -14.68 -12.13
N PHE A 60 -4.48 -13.47 -12.10
CA PHE A 60 -4.67 -12.69 -10.90
C PHE A 60 -6.03 -12.00 -10.93
N ASN A 61 -6.83 -12.19 -9.88
CA ASN A 61 -8.15 -11.57 -9.74
C ASN A 61 -9.05 -11.80 -10.98
N GLY A 62 -9.10 -13.06 -11.43
CA GLY A 62 -9.94 -13.53 -12.54
C GLY A 62 -9.49 -13.06 -13.92
N ARG A 63 -8.26 -12.55 -14.08
CA ARG A 63 -7.71 -12.10 -15.36
C ARG A 63 -6.32 -12.66 -15.60
N ASN A 64 -6.01 -12.94 -16.86
CA ASN A 64 -4.64 -13.18 -17.29
C ASN A 64 -3.84 -11.88 -17.15
N VAL A 65 -2.67 -11.99 -16.56
CA VAL A 65 -1.81 -10.86 -16.24
C VAL A 65 -0.35 -11.14 -16.58
N LEU A 66 0.40 -10.07 -16.77
CA LEU A 66 1.84 -10.04 -16.81
C LEU A 66 2.37 -9.38 -15.53
N LEU A 67 3.34 -10.01 -14.88
CA LEU A 67 3.97 -9.52 -13.65
C LEU A 67 5.41 -9.12 -13.92
N LYS A 68 5.80 -7.93 -13.49
CA LYS A 68 7.20 -7.51 -13.40
C LYS A 68 7.64 -7.41 -11.95
N VAL A 69 8.77 -8.02 -11.65
CA VAL A 69 9.47 -7.88 -10.36
C VAL A 69 10.53 -6.80 -10.53
N VAL A 70 10.30 -5.64 -9.89
CA VAL A 70 11.15 -4.46 -10.04
C VAL A 70 12.01 -4.28 -8.79
N THR A 71 13.29 -3.98 -9.01
CA THR A 71 14.29 -3.85 -7.94
C THR A 71 14.94 -2.49 -7.92
N ASN A 72 15.35 -2.07 -6.73
CA ASN A 72 16.22 -0.95 -6.45
C ASN A 72 17.34 -1.45 -5.52
N ASN A 73 18.59 -1.12 -5.80
CA ASN A 73 19.75 -1.62 -5.04
C ASN A 73 19.71 -3.15 -4.78
N ASN A 74 19.37 -3.92 -5.82
CA ASN A 74 19.19 -5.39 -5.79
C ASN A 74 18.10 -5.94 -4.85
N LYS A 75 17.27 -5.08 -4.26
CA LYS A 75 16.10 -5.45 -3.46
C LYS A 75 14.82 -5.18 -4.23
N VAL A 76 13.86 -6.09 -4.14
CA VAL A 76 12.53 -5.89 -4.71
C VAL A 76 11.84 -4.78 -3.93
N TYR A 77 11.35 -3.77 -4.64
CA TYR A 77 10.51 -2.73 -4.07
C TYR A 77 9.12 -2.69 -4.70
N ARG A 78 8.91 -3.33 -5.86
CA ARG A 78 7.63 -3.28 -6.57
C ARG A 78 7.31 -4.59 -7.29
N ILE A 79 6.06 -5.04 -7.16
CA ILE A 79 5.43 -5.99 -8.08
C ILE A 79 4.42 -5.22 -8.92
N ALA A 80 4.68 -5.09 -10.22
CA ALA A 80 3.72 -4.53 -11.17
C ALA A 80 2.92 -5.67 -11.81
N VAL A 81 1.60 -5.59 -11.76
CA VAL A 81 0.65 -6.57 -12.29
C VAL A 81 -0.17 -5.87 -13.38
N THR A 82 0.06 -6.22 -14.64
CA THR A 82 -0.58 -5.60 -15.79
C THR A 82 -1.57 -6.57 -16.42
N ASP A 83 -2.77 -6.10 -16.76
CA ASP A 83 -3.74 -6.88 -17.55
C ASP A 83 -3.07 -7.33 -18.86
N ALA A 84 -3.14 -8.64 -19.18
CA ALA A 84 -2.45 -9.19 -20.36
C ALA A 84 -3.14 -8.86 -21.69
N LYS A 85 -4.37 -8.34 -21.65
CA LYS A 85 -5.15 -7.94 -22.81
C LYS A 85 -5.77 -6.58 -22.56
N ASN A 86 -5.75 -5.75 -23.59
CA ASN A 86 -6.44 -4.48 -23.56
C ASN A 86 -7.97 -4.71 -23.64
N SER A 87 -8.71 -3.70 -23.22
CA SER A 87 -10.16 -3.64 -23.12
C SER A 87 -10.64 -2.34 -23.77
N ASN A 88 -11.88 -2.33 -24.25
CA ASN A 88 -12.53 -1.08 -24.67
C ASN A 88 -12.81 -0.18 -23.44
N GLU A 89 -13.24 1.05 -23.71
CA GLU A 89 -13.51 2.07 -22.68
C GLU A 89 -14.57 1.62 -21.65
N THR A 90 -15.62 0.91 -22.08
CA THR A 90 -16.67 0.45 -21.17
C THR A 90 -16.15 -0.64 -20.24
N ASP A 91 -15.46 -1.64 -20.79
CA ASP A 91 -14.94 -2.77 -20.03
C ASP A 91 -13.83 -2.35 -19.05
N ILE A 92 -12.99 -1.37 -19.42
CA ILE A 92 -11.96 -0.88 -18.51
C ILE A 92 -12.56 -0.08 -17.35
N LYS A 93 -13.62 0.73 -17.60
CA LYS A 93 -14.34 1.45 -16.55
C LYS A 93 -14.96 0.48 -15.54
N ILE A 94 -15.63 -0.57 -16.05
CA ILE A 94 -16.19 -1.63 -15.20
C ILE A 94 -15.09 -2.32 -14.38
N ARG A 95 -13.95 -2.65 -15.00
CA ARG A 95 -12.83 -3.27 -14.30
C ARG A 95 -12.26 -2.37 -13.21
N PHE A 96 -12.05 -1.09 -13.49
CA PHE A 96 -11.55 -0.11 -12.54
C PHE A 96 -12.47 0.02 -11.33
N ASN A 97 -13.77 0.24 -11.56
CA ASN A 97 -14.77 0.32 -10.49
C ASN A 97 -14.92 -1.00 -9.71
N THR A 98 -14.72 -2.14 -10.37
CA THR A 98 -14.68 -3.45 -9.70
C THR A 98 -13.49 -3.56 -8.76
N LEU A 99 -12.30 -3.14 -9.19
CA LEU A 99 -11.12 -3.09 -8.31
C LEU A 99 -11.35 -2.15 -7.13
N CYS A 100 -11.86 -0.94 -7.35
CA CYS A 100 -12.16 0.01 -6.27
C CYS A 100 -13.07 -0.64 -5.20
N ARG A 101 -14.13 -1.32 -5.64
CA ARG A 101 -15.05 -2.03 -4.76
C ARG A 101 -14.40 -3.21 -4.03
N GLN A 102 -13.57 -3.99 -4.71
CA GLN A 102 -12.87 -5.13 -4.13
C GLN A 102 -11.88 -4.69 -3.04
N PHE A 103 -11.11 -3.62 -3.28
CA PHE A 103 -10.21 -3.07 -2.28
C PHE A 103 -10.97 -2.45 -1.10
N LYS A 104 -12.03 -1.65 -1.37
CA LYS A 104 -12.89 -1.05 -0.33
C LYS A 104 -13.53 -2.10 0.59
N ASN A 105 -13.89 -3.26 0.05
CA ASN A 105 -14.51 -4.35 0.83
C ASN A 105 -13.49 -5.28 1.50
N ASN A 106 -12.19 -5.11 1.25
CA ASN A 106 -11.15 -5.97 1.78
C ASN A 106 -10.53 -5.35 3.05
N LYS A 107 -10.76 -6.00 4.19
CA LYS A 107 -10.26 -5.55 5.52
C LYS A 107 -8.74 -5.41 5.60
N LYS A 108 -7.98 -6.00 4.67
CA LYS A 108 -6.53 -5.84 4.60
C LYS A 108 -6.09 -4.49 4.06
N TYR A 109 -7.02 -3.67 3.56
CA TYR A 109 -6.73 -2.40 2.91
C TYR A 109 -7.55 -1.27 3.52
N VAL A 110 -7.00 -0.06 3.43
CA VAL A 110 -7.70 1.19 3.72
C VAL A 110 -7.56 2.14 2.53
N SER A 111 -8.53 3.02 2.35
CA SER A 111 -8.51 4.15 1.42
C SER A 111 -8.93 5.40 2.17
N PHE A 112 -8.44 6.55 1.73
CA PHE A 112 -8.84 7.86 2.23
C PHE A 112 -9.71 8.64 1.22
N ASP A 113 -10.01 8.04 0.07
CA ASP A 113 -10.86 8.63 -0.98
C ASP A 113 -11.74 7.57 -1.65
N ASP A 114 -12.73 8.02 -2.43
CA ASP A 114 -13.52 7.20 -3.35
C ASP A 114 -13.11 7.47 -4.80
N TYR A 115 -12.39 6.51 -5.38
CA TYR A 115 -11.88 6.60 -6.74
C TYR A 115 -12.89 6.11 -7.79
N THR A 116 -14.10 5.69 -7.41
CA THR A 116 -15.06 5.09 -8.34
C THR A 116 -15.47 6.09 -9.43
N LEU A 117 -15.38 5.67 -10.69
CA LEU A 117 -15.76 6.48 -11.84
C LEU A 117 -17.28 6.50 -12.01
N SER A 118 -17.82 7.66 -12.38
CA SER A 118 -19.24 7.80 -12.70
C SER A 118 -19.61 7.09 -14.00
N GLU A 119 -20.90 6.79 -14.19
CA GLU A 119 -21.39 6.18 -15.44
C GLU A 119 -21.17 7.09 -16.66
N ASP A 120 -21.24 8.40 -16.48
CA ASP A 120 -21.07 9.39 -17.55
C ASP A 120 -19.60 9.75 -17.83
N GLU A 121 -18.65 9.18 -17.07
CA GLU A 121 -17.22 9.41 -17.27
C GLU A 121 -16.75 8.93 -18.66
N LYS A 122 -16.16 9.85 -19.42
CA LYS A 122 -15.58 9.63 -20.75
C LYS A 122 -14.05 9.54 -20.67
N ILE A 123 -13.55 8.34 -20.38
CA ILE A 123 -12.13 8.09 -20.12
C ILE A 123 -11.25 8.54 -21.30
N SER A 124 -11.67 8.22 -22.53
CA SER A 124 -10.92 8.61 -23.75
C SER A 124 -10.72 10.12 -23.85
N TYR A 125 -11.80 10.89 -23.67
CA TYR A 125 -11.76 12.34 -23.75
C TYR A 125 -10.92 12.94 -22.62
N GLU A 126 -11.14 12.51 -21.39
CA GLU A 126 -10.45 13.05 -20.22
C GLU A 126 -8.94 12.77 -20.25
N MET A 127 -8.52 11.57 -20.65
CA MET A 127 -7.09 11.25 -20.79
C MET A 127 -6.45 12.02 -21.94
N THR A 128 -7.12 12.12 -23.09
CA THR A 128 -6.52 12.70 -24.32
C THR A 128 -6.54 14.22 -24.33
N VAL A 129 -7.63 14.82 -23.87
CA VAL A 129 -7.87 16.28 -23.96
C VAL A 129 -7.43 16.97 -22.68
N ASN A 130 -7.82 16.42 -21.52
CA ASN A 130 -7.54 17.04 -20.22
C ASN A 130 -6.26 16.50 -19.56
N ASN A 131 -5.59 15.52 -20.17
CA ASN A 131 -4.43 14.81 -19.58
C ASN A 131 -4.74 14.23 -18.19
N LYS A 132 -6.00 13.86 -17.94
CA LYS A 132 -6.43 13.29 -16.67
C LYS A 132 -5.81 11.91 -16.51
N ARG A 133 -5.26 11.64 -15.33
CA ARG A 133 -4.77 10.32 -14.94
C ARG A 133 -5.77 9.67 -14.00
N TYR A 134 -6.26 8.50 -14.38
CA TYR A 134 -7.13 7.69 -13.54
C TYR A 134 -6.29 6.76 -12.67
N GLU A 135 -6.17 7.09 -11.39
CA GLU A 135 -5.46 6.29 -10.41
C GLU A 135 -6.28 6.14 -9.13
N ALA A 136 -6.08 5.02 -8.45
CA ALA A 136 -6.68 4.73 -7.16
C ALA A 136 -5.59 4.18 -6.24
N VAL A 137 -5.50 4.73 -5.03
CA VAL A 137 -4.46 4.38 -4.06
C VAL A 137 -5.12 3.75 -2.83
N TYR A 138 -4.65 2.57 -2.47
CA TYR A 138 -5.03 1.88 -1.25
C TYR A 138 -3.77 1.58 -0.45
N TYR A 139 -3.91 1.40 0.85
CA TYR A 139 -2.78 1.05 1.71
C TYR A 139 -3.07 -0.27 2.40
N GLN A 140 -2.12 -1.21 2.35
CA GLN A 140 -2.26 -2.40 3.18
C GLN A 140 -2.20 -2.00 4.65
N GLN A 141 -3.13 -2.55 5.45
CA GLN A 141 -3.13 -2.32 6.88
C GLN A 141 -1.78 -2.77 7.45
N PRO A 142 -1.07 -1.89 8.17
CA PRO A 142 0.16 -2.28 8.82
C PRO A 142 -0.15 -3.32 9.88
N GLU A 143 0.70 -4.34 9.98
CA GLU A 143 0.76 -5.19 11.15
C GLU A 143 1.28 -4.29 12.28
N ILE A 144 0.41 -3.94 13.24
CA ILE A 144 0.79 -3.17 14.42
C ILE A 144 1.57 -4.11 15.36
N THR A 145 2.72 -4.60 14.91
CA THR A 145 3.60 -5.50 15.66
C THR A 145 4.41 -4.74 16.70
N ASP A 146 4.60 -3.43 16.52
CA ASP A 146 5.37 -2.58 17.42
C ASP A 146 4.55 -1.40 17.95
N SER A 147 3.36 -1.71 18.49
CA SER A 147 2.55 -0.74 19.26
C SER A 147 3.34 -0.10 20.42
N ILE A 148 4.42 -0.75 20.86
CA ILE A 148 5.34 -0.27 21.89
C ILE A 148 6.25 0.82 21.34
N ALA A 149 6.91 0.63 20.18
CA ALA A 149 7.71 1.68 19.56
C ALA A 149 6.86 2.92 19.23
N PHE A 150 5.65 2.72 18.71
CA PHE A 150 4.71 3.82 18.50
C PHE A 150 4.37 4.55 19.80
N ALA A 151 3.98 3.81 20.85
CA ALA A 151 3.65 4.41 22.14
C ALA A 151 4.84 5.17 22.74
N ASN A 152 6.06 4.63 22.61
CA ASN A 152 7.29 5.27 23.08
C ASN A 152 7.62 6.54 22.27
N GLU A 153 7.38 6.54 20.95
CA GLU A 153 7.66 7.70 20.09
C GLU A 153 6.67 8.84 20.33
N VAL A 154 5.37 8.52 20.48
CA VAL A 154 4.36 9.50 20.90
C VAL A 154 4.66 9.99 22.31
N GLN A 155 4.97 9.11 23.25
CA GLN A 155 5.30 9.48 24.63
C GLN A 155 6.53 10.38 24.69
N SER A 156 7.62 10.04 23.98
CA SER A 156 8.85 10.86 23.97
C SER A 156 8.61 12.24 23.35
N THR A 157 7.85 12.30 22.25
CA THR A 157 7.44 13.56 21.62
C THR A 157 6.63 14.43 22.58
N LEU A 158 5.67 13.86 23.31
CA LEU A 158 4.85 14.59 24.27
C LEU A 158 5.65 15.04 25.49
N LEU A 159 6.51 14.19 26.05
CA LEU A 159 7.37 14.52 27.20
C LEU A 159 8.42 15.60 26.87
N SER A 160 8.76 15.79 25.59
CA SER A 160 9.61 16.91 25.16
C SER A 160 8.93 18.29 25.25
N LYS A 161 7.58 18.32 25.29
CA LYS A 161 6.76 19.55 25.26
C LYS A 161 5.99 19.78 26.57
N TYR A 162 5.63 18.72 27.28
CA TYR A 162 4.74 18.75 28.42
C TYR A 162 5.30 17.98 29.61
N THR A 163 5.02 18.46 30.82
CA THR A 163 5.35 17.71 32.03
C THR A 163 4.40 16.53 32.26
N GLU A 164 4.82 15.56 33.05
CA GLU A 164 3.98 14.41 33.43
C GLU A 164 2.66 14.85 34.09
N GLU A 165 2.67 15.93 34.89
CA GLU A 165 1.47 16.49 35.52
C GLU A 165 0.49 17.08 34.50
N GLN A 166 0.98 17.76 33.46
CA GLN A 166 0.14 18.29 32.38
C GLN A 166 -0.48 17.15 31.55
N LEU A 167 0.26 16.07 31.32
CA LEU A 167 -0.24 14.88 30.61
C LEU A 167 -1.25 14.08 31.44
N ALA A 168 -1.21 14.17 32.77
CA ALA A 168 -2.20 13.55 33.65
C ALA A 168 -3.59 14.22 33.56
N ASN A 169 -3.66 15.49 33.15
CA ASN A 169 -4.89 16.23 32.92
C ASN A 169 -4.80 17.14 31.68
N PRO A 170 -4.84 16.56 30.47
CA PRO A 170 -4.54 17.29 29.24
C PRO A 170 -5.63 18.28 28.88
N SER A 171 -5.23 19.47 28.43
CA SER A 171 -6.13 20.45 27.81
C SER A 171 -6.67 19.92 26.47
N GLU A 172 -7.72 20.56 25.94
CA GLU A 172 -8.23 20.21 24.60
C GLU A 172 -7.18 20.40 23.50
N GLU A 173 -6.34 21.43 23.62
CA GLU A 173 -5.21 21.68 22.72
C GLU A 173 -4.19 20.53 22.76
N MET A 174 -3.84 20.05 23.96
CA MET A 174 -2.94 18.90 24.11
C MET A 174 -3.53 17.63 23.50
N LYS A 175 -4.84 17.38 23.66
CA LYS A 175 -5.50 16.23 23.04
C LYS A 175 -5.45 16.30 21.51
N GLN A 176 -5.65 17.50 20.95
CA GLN A 176 -5.57 17.73 19.52
C GLN A 176 -4.15 17.46 18.98
N GLU A 177 -3.11 17.94 19.66
CA GLU A 177 -1.72 17.66 19.26
C GLU A 177 -1.39 16.16 19.29
N VAL A 178 -1.88 15.43 20.30
CA VAL A 178 -1.72 13.96 20.38
C VAL A 178 -2.40 13.27 19.20
N LEU A 179 -3.60 13.71 18.83
CA LEU A 179 -4.34 13.17 17.69
C LEU A 179 -3.61 13.43 16.38
N GLU A 180 -3.07 14.64 16.18
CA GLU A 180 -2.31 15.00 14.98
C GLU A 180 -1.01 14.21 14.86
N ALA A 181 -0.26 14.06 15.96
CA ALA A 181 0.95 13.25 15.99
C ALA A 181 0.66 11.77 15.70
N THR A 182 -0.42 11.24 16.30
CA THR A 182 -0.90 9.87 16.04
C THR A 182 -1.29 9.69 14.59
N PHE A 183 -2.04 10.62 14.02
CA PHE A 183 -2.46 10.57 12.62
C PHE A 183 -1.26 10.63 11.68
N SER A 184 -0.31 11.54 11.93
CA SER A 184 0.93 11.69 11.15
C SER A 184 1.74 10.39 11.13
N TYR A 185 1.97 9.77 12.29
CA TYR A 185 2.67 8.49 12.38
C TYR A 185 1.93 7.37 11.63
N MET A 186 0.62 7.25 11.82
CA MET A 186 -0.17 6.25 11.12
C MET A 186 -0.10 6.45 9.60
N MET A 187 -0.14 7.70 9.13
CA MET A 187 0.01 8.03 7.73
C MET A 187 1.40 7.68 7.19
N ASP A 188 2.48 7.88 7.96
CA ASP A 188 3.81 7.42 7.56
C ASP A 188 3.81 5.89 7.38
N LEU A 189 3.31 5.12 8.36
CA LEU A 189 3.21 3.66 8.24
C LEU A 189 2.40 3.21 7.02
N TYR A 190 1.24 3.82 6.78
CA TYR A 190 0.42 3.51 5.61
C TYR A 190 1.16 3.85 4.32
N SER A 191 1.83 5.01 4.25
CA SER A 191 2.54 5.45 3.06
C SER A 191 3.58 4.44 2.59
N LYS A 192 4.19 3.67 3.51
CA LYS A 192 5.17 2.65 3.16
C LYS A 192 4.59 1.38 2.53
N LYS A 193 3.26 1.26 2.54
CA LYS A 193 2.53 0.05 2.15
C LYS A 193 1.51 0.29 1.03
N ALA A 194 1.84 1.17 0.09
CA ALA A 194 0.94 1.55 -0.99
C ALA A 194 0.68 0.38 -1.97
N VAL A 195 -0.60 0.20 -2.29
CA VAL A 195 -1.08 -0.63 -3.39
C VAL A 195 -2.01 0.23 -4.24
N TRP A 196 -1.57 0.58 -5.42
CA TRP A 196 -2.29 1.50 -6.29
C TRP A 196 -2.41 0.96 -7.69
N PHE A 197 -3.38 1.46 -8.45
CA PHE A 197 -3.57 1.05 -9.84
C PHE A 197 -4.04 2.20 -10.68
N MET A 198 -3.75 2.12 -11.97
CA MET A 198 -4.13 3.14 -12.94
C MET A 198 -4.59 2.56 -14.25
N ILE A 199 -5.43 3.32 -14.95
CA ILE A 199 -5.79 3.04 -16.34
C ILE A 199 -4.68 3.56 -17.25
N ASN A 200 -4.21 2.70 -18.13
CA ASN A 200 -3.28 3.03 -19.20
C ASN A 200 -4.01 2.90 -20.54
N GLU A 201 -3.55 3.65 -21.53
CA GLU A 201 -4.04 3.61 -22.90
C GLU A 201 -2.92 3.13 -23.82
N GLN A 202 -3.29 2.32 -24.80
CA GLN A 202 -2.42 1.88 -25.88
C GLN A 202 -3.26 1.61 -27.15
N PHE A 203 -2.99 2.40 -28.19
CA PHE A 203 -3.59 2.26 -29.53
C PHE A 203 -5.13 2.32 -29.55
N GLY A 204 -5.72 3.18 -28.73
CA GLY A 204 -7.17 3.37 -28.57
C GLY A 204 -7.84 2.37 -27.64
N GLU A 205 -7.07 1.45 -27.04
CA GLU A 205 -7.56 0.48 -26.07
C GLU A 205 -6.91 0.70 -24.70
N TYR A 206 -7.48 0.10 -23.67
CA TYR A 206 -7.11 0.39 -22.29
C TYR A 206 -6.76 -0.87 -21.49
N TYR A 207 -5.87 -0.72 -20.53
CA TYR A 207 -5.52 -1.79 -19.60
C TYR A 207 -5.17 -1.21 -18.23
N ILE A 208 -5.26 -2.03 -17.18
CA ILE A 208 -4.87 -1.62 -15.83
C ILE A 208 -3.51 -2.21 -15.48
N THR A 209 -2.69 -1.38 -14.83
CA THR A 209 -1.53 -1.87 -14.08
C THR A 209 -1.76 -1.59 -12.59
N ILE A 210 -1.55 -2.62 -11.77
CA ILE A 210 -1.61 -2.57 -10.31
C ILE A 210 -0.17 -2.67 -9.78
N TYR A 211 0.18 -1.84 -8.83
CA TYR A 211 1.50 -1.76 -8.21
C TYR A 211 1.37 -2.13 -6.74
N TYR A 212 2.19 -3.08 -6.30
CA TYR A 212 2.38 -3.39 -4.89
C TYR A 212 3.75 -2.90 -4.50
N ASP A 213 3.79 -1.74 -3.84
CA ASP A 213 5.02 -1.01 -3.58
C ASP A 213 5.44 -1.15 -2.13
N ASN A 214 6.74 -1.32 -1.94
CA ASN A 214 7.41 -1.30 -0.67
C ASN A 214 8.34 -0.09 -0.65
N GLU A 215 7.85 1.03 -0.10
CA GLU A 215 8.59 2.29 -0.11
C GLU A 215 9.86 2.23 0.74
N TYR A 216 10.00 1.27 1.66
CA TYR A 216 11.25 1.10 2.41
C TYR A 216 12.46 0.76 1.53
N ASN A 217 12.23 0.29 0.30
CA ASN A 217 13.26 -0.03 -0.68
C ASN A 217 13.19 0.90 -1.90
N HIS A 218 12.26 1.86 -1.96
CA HIS A 218 12.19 2.81 -3.06
C HIS A 218 13.41 3.75 -3.00
N ALA A 219 13.81 4.31 -4.14
CA ALA A 219 14.85 5.32 -4.15
C ALA A 219 14.27 6.63 -3.61
N ASP A 220 14.92 7.23 -2.62
CA ASP A 220 14.52 8.52 -2.02
C ASP A 220 15.37 9.68 -2.54
N GLY A 221 16.05 9.49 -3.69
CA GLY A 221 16.89 10.51 -4.31
C GLY A 221 18.16 10.83 -3.52
N GLU A 222 18.60 9.92 -2.65
CA GLU A 222 19.78 10.10 -1.79
C GLU A 222 21.08 10.34 -2.58
N ASP A 223 21.09 9.93 -3.86
CA ASP A 223 22.20 10.07 -4.81
C ASP A 223 21.96 11.14 -5.91
N LEU A 224 20.90 11.97 -5.80
CA LEU A 224 20.60 13.10 -6.72
C LEU A 224 21.11 14.43 -6.18
#